data_AF-A0A379S963-F1
#
_entry.id   AF-A0A379S963-F1
#
_cell.length_a   1.000
_cell.length_b   1.000
_cell.length_c   1.000
_cell.angle_alpha   90.00
_cell.angle_beta   90.00
_cell.angle_gamma   90.00
#
_symmetry.space_group_name_H-M   'P 1'
#
loop_
_entity.id
_entity.type
_entity.pdbx_description
1 polymer ?
#
loop_
_entity_poly.entity_id
_entity_poly.type
_entity_poly.pdbx_seq_one_letter_code
_entity_poly.pdbx_strand_id
1 'polypeptide(L)'
;MYFNIARILYLQVDNVFGLLLLFPSIVAGTITLGLMTQITNVFGQVRGSFQYLINSWTTLVELMSIYKRLRSFERQLDGQPSSGSDSLF
;
A
#
# COMPACT_ATOMS: atom_id res chain seq x y z
N MET A 1 -22.59 -8.95 -13.00
CA MET A 1 -21.55 -9.95 -13.36
C MET A 1 -20.20 -9.32 -13.73
N TYR A 2 -20.14 -8.21 -14.48
CA TYR A 2 -18.88 -7.59 -14.92
C TYR A 2 -17.94 -7.07 -13.82
N PHE A 3 -18.47 -6.55 -12.71
CA PHE A 3 -17.66 -5.99 -11.62
C PHE A 3 -16.82 -7.04 -10.86
N ASN A 4 -17.36 -8.25 -10.66
CA ASN A 4 -16.59 -9.35 -10.07
C ASN A 4 -15.45 -9.80 -10.99
N ILE A 5 -15.69 -9.81 -12.30
CA ILE A 5 -14.67 -10.18 -13.29
C ILE A 5 -13.54 -9.13 -13.29
N ALA A 6 -13.88 -7.84 -13.29
CA ALA A 6 -12.89 -6.76 -13.21
C ALA A 6 -12.06 -6.82 -11.91
N ARG A 7 -12.71 -7.08 -10.76
CA ARG A 7 -12.03 -7.25 -9.47
C ARG A 7 -11.08 -8.45 -9.48
N ILE A 8 -11.51 -9.58 -10.04
CA ILE A 8 -10.69 -10.80 -10.14
C ILE A 8 -9.53 -10.59 -11.11
N LEU A 9 -9.74 -9.94 -12.25
CA LEU A 9 -8.68 -9.61 -13.20
C LEU A 9 -7.63 -8.68 -12.60
N TYR A 10 -8.04 -7.64 -11.86
CA TYR A 10 -7.12 -6.75 -11.16
C TYR A 10 -6.23 -7.50 -10.17
N LEU A 11 -6.80 -8.44 -9.40
CA LEU A 11 -6.05 -9.27 -8.45
C LEU A 11 -5.13 -10.29 -9.14
N GLN A 12 -5.46 -10.74 -10.35
CA GLN A 12 -4.63 -11.68 -11.11
C GLN A 12 -3.45 -11.00 -11.83
N VAL A 13 -3.66 -9.79 -12.37
CA VAL A 13 -2.61 -9.03 -13.08
C VAL A 13 -1.41 -8.76 -12.18
N ASP A 14 -1.64 -8.51 -10.89
CA ASP A 14 -0.59 -8.26 -9.91
C ASP A 14 0.36 -9.47 -9.71
N ASN A 15 -0.13 -10.69 -9.94
CA ASN A 15 0.69 -11.92 -9.80
C ASN A 15 1.59 -12.17 -11.01
N VAL A 16 1.25 -11.65 -12.19
CA VAL A 16 2.00 -11.86 -13.43
C VAL A 16 2.86 -10.65 -13.81
N PHE A 17 2.68 -9.52 -13.14
CA PHE A 17 3.40 -8.27 -13.40
C PHE A 17 4.93 -8.43 -13.34
N GLY A 18 5.45 -9.13 -12.33
CA GLY A 18 6.88 -9.39 -12.20
C GLY A 18 7.45 -10.23 -13.35
N LEU A 19 6.67 -11.20 -13.86
CA LEU A 19 7.09 -12.05 -14.98
C LEU A 19 7.07 -11.28 -16.31
N LEU A 20 6.08 -10.39 -16.51
CA LEU A 20 6.01 -9.52 -17.69
C LEU A 20 7.20 -8.56 -17.76
N LEU A 21 7.63 -8.01 -16.62
CA LEU A 21 8.79 -7.13 -16.53
C LEU A 21 10.09 -7.87 -16.90
N LEU A 22 10.22 -9.13 -16.49
CA LEU A 22 11.40 -9.96 -16.75
C LEU A 22 11.39 -10.62 -18.13
N PHE A 23 10.24 -10.66 -18.81
CA PHE A 23 10.05 -11.35 -20.09
C PHE A 23 11.12 -11.01 -21.14
N PRO A 24 11.52 -9.74 -21.39
CA PRO A 24 12.55 -9.42 -22.38
C PRO A 24 13.92 -10.02 -22.05
N SER A 25 14.30 -10.01 -20.77
CA SER A 25 15.58 -10.56 -20.28
C SER A 25 15.60 -12.09 -20.33
N ILE A 26 14.45 -12.74 -20.12
CA ILE A 26 14.30 -14.19 -20.25
C ILE A 26 14.46 -14.60 -21.73
N VAL A 27 13.77 -13.93 -22.65
CA VAL A 27 13.82 -14.25 -24.08
C VAL A 27 15.19 -13.94 -24.69
N ALA A 28 15.89 -12.92 -24.18
CA ALA A 28 17.26 -12.59 -24.57
C ALA A 28 18.31 -13.57 -24.01
N GLY A 29 17.94 -14.48 -23.09
CA GLY A 29 18.86 -15.44 -22.48
C GLY A 29 19.94 -14.81 -21.60
N THR A 30 19.74 -13.56 -21.17
CA THR A 30 20.77 -12.77 -20.45
C THR A 30 20.81 -13.07 -18.95
N ILE A 31 19.80 -13.75 -18.42
CA ILE A 31 19.68 -14.08 -17.00
C ILE A 31 19.59 -15.60 -16.78
N THR A 32 20.19 -16.09 -15.71
CA THR A 32 20.10 -17.50 -15.31
C THR A 32 18.78 -17.78 -14.56
N LEU A 33 18.35 -19.04 -14.53
CA LEU A 33 17.17 -19.45 -13.76
C LEU A 33 17.27 -19.08 -12.28
N GLY A 34 18.46 -19.16 -11.69
CA GLY A 34 18.70 -18.78 -10.30
C GLY A 34 18.46 -17.29 -10.04
N LEU A 35 18.94 -16.41 -10.93
CA LEU A 35 18.71 -14.97 -10.83
C LEU A 35 17.24 -14.61 -11.06
N MET A 36 16.56 -15.27 -12.00
CA MET A 36 15.14 -15.06 -12.24
C MET A 36 14.30 -15.34 -10.98
N THR A 37 14.57 -16.45 -10.29
CA THR A 37 13.89 -16.80 -9.04
C THR A 37 14.17 -15.78 -7.93
N GLN A 38 15.41 -15.32 -7.79
CA GLN A 38 15.77 -14.28 -6.81
C GLN A 38 15.01 -12.99 -7.07
N ILE A 39 15.00 -12.51 -8.31
CA ILE A 39 14.32 -11.27 -8.67
C ILE A 39 12.81 -11.40 -8.42
N THR A 40 12.20 -12.51 -8.84
CA THR A 40 10.76 -12.76 -8.64
C THR A 40 10.39 -12.79 -7.15
N ASN A 41 11.23 -13.40 -6.31
CA ASN A 41 11.02 -13.44 -4.86
C ASN A 41 11.09 -12.04 -4.23
N VAL A 42 12.10 -11.24 -4.61
CA VAL A 42 12.25 -9.87 -4.12
C VAL A 42 11.08 -8.98 -4.56
N PHE A 43 10.65 -9.07 -5.83
CA PHE A 43 9.47 -8.35 -6.30
C PHE A 43 8.21 -8.78 -5.55
N GLY A 44 8.03 -10.08 -5.30
CA GLY A 44 6.92 -10.60 -4.50
C GLY A 44 6.89 -10.03 -3.08
N GLN A 45 8.05 -9.93 -2.43
CA GLN A 45 8.17 -9.38 -1.09
C GLN A 45 7.83 -7.88 -1.04
N VAL A 46 8.37 -7.09 -1.99
CA VAL A 46 8.11 -5.65 -2.09
C VAL A 46 6.63 -5.38 -2.37
N ARG A 47 6.04 -6.10 -3.33
CA ARG A 47 4.61 -6.05 -3.65
C ARG A 47 3.75 -6.39 -2.43
N GLY A 48 4.13 -7.42 -1.68
CA GLY A 48 3.46 -7.82 -0.43
C GLY A 48 3.49 -6.71 0.64
N SER A 49 4.60 -5.99 0.80
CA SER A 49 4.69 -4.84 1.72
C SER A 49 3.78 -3.69 1.28
N PHE A 50 3.71 -3.38 -0.01
CA PHE A 50 2.79 -2.37 -0.53
C PHE A 50 1.33 -2.79 -0.36
N GLN A 51 0.99 -4.04 -0.64
CA GLN A 51 -0.34 -4.59 -0.39
C GLN A 51 -0.72 -4.49 1.09
N TYR A 52 0.21 -4.82 2.00
CA TYR A 52 -0.02 -4.67 3.44
C TYR A 52 -0.35 -3.22 3.80
N LEU A 53 0.43 -2.25 3.31
CA LEU A 53 0.17 -0.83 3.54
C LEU A 53 -1.21 -0.40 3.01
N ILE A 54 -1.59 -0.85 1.81
CA ILE A 54 -2.89 -0.56 1.21
C ILE A 54 -4.03 -1.18 2.02
N ASN A 55 -3.90 -2.45 2.40
CA ASN A 55 -4.93 -3.17 3.16
C ASN A 55 -5.09 -2.62 4.59
N SER A 56 -4.00 -2.15 5.20
CA SER A 56 -4.00 -1.53 6.53
C SER A 56 -4.34 -0.04 6.52
N TRP A 57 -4.63 0.56 5.36
CA TRP A 57 -4.92 2.00 5.24
C TRP A 57 -6.05 2.46 6.18
N THR A 58 -7.16 1.71 6.24
CA THR A 58 -8.29 2.04 7.12
C THR A 58 -7.88 2.06 8.59
N THR A 59 -7.11 1.06 9.02
CA THR A 59 -6.60 0.97 10.40
C THR A 59 -5.67 2.14 10.74
N LEU A 60 -4.77 2.52 9.81
CA LEU A 60 -3.88 3.67 10.01
C LEU A 60 -4.68 4.98 10.19
N VAL A 61 -5.68 5.22 9.34
CA VAL A 61 -6.54 6.41 9.44
C VAL A 61 -7.38 6.39 10.71
N GLU A 62 -7.90 5.23 11.12
CA GLU A 62 -8.67 5.08 12.35
C GLU A 62 -7.82 5.41 13.58
N LEU A 63 -6.61 4.86 13.68
CA LEU A 63 -5.68 5.18 14.76
C LEU A 63 -5.35 6.68 14.79
N MET A 64 -5.15 7.30 13.64
CA MET A 64 -4.92 8.74 13.53
C MET A 64 -6.14 9.55 14.00
N SER A 65 -7.36 9.07 13.71
CA SER A 65 -8.60 9.71 14.18
C SER A 65 -8.75 9.63 15.70
N ILE A 66 -8.39 8.50 16.31
CA ILE A 66 -8.41 8.30 17.76
C ILE A 66 -7.37 9.21 18.41
N TYR A 67 -6.15 9.25 17.88
CA TYR A 67 -5.09 10.15 18.35
C TYR A 67 -5.52 11.62 18.35
N LYS A 68 -6.09 12.11 17.23
CA LYS A 68 -6.58 13.49 17.13
C LYS A 68 -7.69 13.79 18.14
N ARG A 69 -8.63 12.86 18.34
CA ARG A 69 -9.71 13.02 19.32
C ARG A 69 -9.19 13.05 20.75
N LEU A 70 -8.29 12.13 21.10
CA LEU A 70 -7.67 12.09 22.43
C LEU A 70 -6.88 13.37 22.70
N ARG A 71 -6.09 13.83 21.72
CA ARG A 71 -5.35 15.08 21.83
C ARG A 71 -6.24 16.33 21.90
N SER A 72 -7.41 16.29 21.25
CA SER A 72 -8.42 17.35 21.38
C SER A 72 -9.05 17.37 22.77
N PHE A 73 -9.28 16.20 23.37
CA PHE A 73 -9.80 16.08 24.73
C PHE A 73 -8.79 16.59 25.77
N GLU A 74 -7.51 16.20 25.64
CA GLU A 74 -6.42 16.74 26.48
C GLU A 74 -6.34 18.27 26.40
N ARG A 75 -6.42 18.84 25.20
CA ARG A 75 -6.42 20.30 25.01
C ARG A 75 -7.60 21.01 25.68
N GLN A 76 -8.78 20.39 25.72
CA GLN A 76 -9.96 20.93 26.40
C GLN A 76 -9.79 20.90 27.92
N LEU A 77 -9.14 19.87 28.47
CA LEU A 77 -8.85 19.75 29.90
C LEU A 77 -7.76 20.73 30.37
N ASP A 78 -6.75 20.99 29.56
CA ASP A 78 -5.66 21.92 29.88
C ASP A 78 -6.05 23.41 29.77
N GLY A 79 -7.32 23.73 29.46
CA GLY A 79 -7.84 25.10 29.44
C GLY A 79 -7.21 26.01 28.38
N GLN A 80 -6.49 25.46 27.40
CA GLN A 80 -5.96 26.25 26.29
C GLN A 80 -7.12 26.62 25.35
N PRO A 81 -7.39 27.91 25.09
CA PRO A 81 -8.36 28.28 24.08
C PRO A 81 -7.90 27.73 22.74
N SER A 82 -8.81 27.06 22.04
CA SER A 82 -8.63 26.62 20.66
C SER A 82 -8.31 27.83 19.79
N SER A 83 -7.03 28.17 19.67
CA SER A 83 -6.55 29.17 18.73
C SER A 83 -6.83 28.62 17.34
N GLY A 84 -7.79 29.26 16.66
CA GLY A 84 -8.26 28.88 15.34
C GLY A 84 -7.11 28.77 14.34
N SER A 85 -6.92 27.56 13.83
CA SER A 85 -6.13 27.28 12.64
C SER A 85 -7.00 26.65 11.56
N ASP A 86 -8.26 27.12 11.46
CA ASP A 86 -9.29 26.65 10.51
C ASP A 86 -9.58 27.68 9.39
N SER A 87 -8.72 28.68 9.17
CA SER A 87 -8.95 29.72 8.16
C SER A 87 -7.90 29.84 7.05
N LEU A 88 -6.95 28.91 6.91
CA LEU A 88 -5.85 29.06 5.92
C LEU A 88 -5.47 27.81 5.11
N PHE A 89 -6.31 26.77 5.01
CA PHE A 89 -6.25 25.76 3.94
C PHE A 89 -7.63 25.19 3.63
#